data_AF-A0A927Y8Q4-F1
#
_entry.id   AF-A0A927Y8Q4-F1
#
_cell.length_a   1.000
_cell.length_b   1.000
_cell.length_c   1.000
_cell.angle_alpha   90.00
_cell.angle_beta   90.00
_cell.angle_gamma   90.00
#
_symmetry.space_group_name_H-M   'P 1'
#
loop_
_entity.id
_entity.type
_entity.pdbx_description
1 polymer ?
#
loop_
_entity_poly.entity_id
_entity_poly.type
_entity_poly.pdbx_seq_one_letter_code
_entity_poly.pdbx_strand_id
1 'polypeptide(L)'
;MKKINLHNKNKNRIQFDTGTISLNMLPVLCLALFLCTGCGERVATDVQVSEPEQSKVVSMESTAIVDYTVPQQFPNIMVDAAGYRTEGAKKAAVKGRILPTTFCLVDAQTQEVVYTKKLEDVQYNAEQNLYSAYADFGDWKQDGTYYLQCAHIGRSYDFTLETGLYERRFQEICQELIEGCRAQTVTHEDIKRLLLAYEWYGEIFPDADANGIPDILEAVADWIALTEEQNIQAGQPATPGQEASYAAVLAKFSYLYQSYDKAYATDCLKRASVIFGQTQSSMQKDAECFHALTELYRATGAYTYGNQIAEYKTYFQGHNTFTEEMSYLHGAMTYVSTRQKVDMELCTFFMDTLMTQGEDVSGVYEEMIHPVTARNNGAADLLAHAERLACANYVMNNYQYNHVMEEFLHYLRGRNTQSVDFYTSDMGEKTKYLILLTQLVAVKDNLGE
;
A
#
# COMPACT_ATOMS: atom_id res chain seq x y z
N MET A 1 -40.05 -23.82 -7.74
CA MET A 1 -40.24 -25.08 -6.97
C MET A 1 -39.08 -26.03 -7.28
N LYS A 2 -38.58 -26.76 -6.27
CA LYS A 2 -37.30 -27.55 -6.18
C LYS A 2 -36.08 -26.64 -6.04
N LYS A 3 -35.40 -26.44 -4.91
CA LYS A 3 -35.09 -27.18 -3.66
C LYS A 3 -34.17 -28.41 -3.81
N ILE A 4 -32.93 -28.20 -3.29
CA ILE A 4 -32.05 -29.08 -2.52
C ILE A 4 -31.02 -29.92 -3.31
N ASN A 5 -29.71 -29.66 -3.13
CA ASN A 5 -28.86 -30.45 -2.21
C ASN A 5 -27.41 -29.92 -2.15
N LEU A 6 -26.99 -29.44 -0.98
CA LEU A 6 -25.59 -29.46 -0.55
C LEU A 6 -25.56 -30.35 0.69
N HIS A 7 -25.01 -31.55 0.51
CA HIS A 7 -24.69 -32.48 1.57
C HIS A 7 -23.18 -32.47 1.70
N ASN A 8 -22.65 -31.94 2.79
CA ASN A 8 -21.44 -32.54 3.33
C ASN A 8 -21.47 -32.51 4.85
N LYS A 9 -21.38 -33.72 5.40
CA LYS A 9 -21.46 -34.05 6.80
C LYS A 9 -20.27 -34.97 7.01
N ASN A 10 -19.22 -34.50 7.67
CA ASN A 10 -18.54 -35.36 8.62
C ASN A 10 -17.75 -34.58 9.66
N LYS A 11 -18.10 -34.92 10.90
CA LYS A 11 -17.39 -34.61 12.14
C LYS A 11 -16.07 -35.38 12.13
N ASN A 12 -15.01 -34.81 12.70
CA ASN A 12 -14.36 -35.45 13.84
C ASN A 12 -13.59 -34.43 14.69
N ARG A 13 -13.70 -34.68 16.00
CA ARG A 13 -13.27 -33.94 17.18
C ARG A 13 -11.78 -34.21 17.46
N ILE A 14 -11.23 -33.44 18.41
CA ILE A 14 -10.04 -33.67 19.29
C ILE A 14 -9.04 -32.52 19.10
N GLN A 15 -8.45 -31.83 20.08
CA GLN A 15 -8.62 -31.62 21.52
C GLN A 15 -7.51 -30.60 21.85
N PHE A 16 -7.86 -29.38 22.28
CA PHE A 16 -6.83 -28.39 22.65
C PHE A 16 -6.36 -28.69 24.07
N ASP A 17 -5.09 -29.05 24.18
CA ASP A 17 -4.39 -29.33 25.44
C ASP A 17 -3.96 -27.99 26.07
N THR A 18 -4.53 -27.66 27.23
CA THR A 18 -4.19 -26.48 28.00
C THR A 18 -2.96 -26.75 28.86
N GLY A 19 -1.80 -26.36 28.35
CA GLY A 19 -0.54 -26.35 29.08
C GLY A 19 -0.48 -25.19 30.09
N THR A 20 -0.52 -25.56 31.36
CA THR A 20 -0.28 -24.74 32.55
C THR A 20 1.09 -24.05 32.53
N ILE A 21 1.14 -22.73 32.75
CA ILE A 21 2.36 -22.03 33.19
C ILE A 21 2.07 -21.39 34.55
N SER A 22 2.79 -21.88 35.56
CA SER A 22 2.81 -21.41 36.94
C SER A 22 3.50 -20.05 37.07
N LEU A 23 2.79 -19.04 37.57
CA LEU A 23 3.36 -17.74 37.95
C LEU A 23 3.57 -17.70 39.47
N ASN A 24 4.82 -17.76 39.91
CA ASN A 24 5.20 -17.61 41.31
C ASN A 24 5.22 -16.13 41.73
N MET A 25 4.79 -15.90 42.96
CA MET A 25 4.61 -14.61 43.63
C MET A 25 5.88 -14.07 44.33
N LEU A 26 6.03 -12.73 44.27
CA LEU A 26 6.47 -11.73 45.29
C LEU A 26 7.86 -11.87 46.00
N PRO A 27 8.33 -10.85 46.76
CA PRO A 27 8.56 -9.41 46.49
C PRO A 27 9.92 -8.96 47.11
N VAL A 28 10.22 -7.64 47.19
CA VAL A 28 11.07 -6.89 48.19
C VAL A 28 11.45 -5.54 47.55
N LEU A 29 10.96 -4.36 47.96
CA LEU A 29 11.02 -3.58 49.23
C LEU A 29 12.26 -2.63 49.31
N CYS A 30 11.97 -1.38 49.71
CA CYS A 30 12.83 -0.33 50.31
C CYS A 30 13.67 0.57 49.37
N LEU A 31 13.87 1.89 49.59
CA LEU A 31 13.36 2.91 50.54
C LEU A 31 14.04 4.27 50.21
N ALA A 32 13.36 5.40 50.48
CA ALA A 32 13.90 6.71 50.96
C ALA A 32 14.79 7.56 50.01
N LEU A 33 14.86 8.91 50.06
CA LEU A 33 14.19 10.06 50.71
C LEU A 33 14.91 11.34 50.19
N PHE A 34 14.45 12.52 50.64
CA PHE A 34 14.98 13.89 50.52
C PHE A 34 14.36 14.75 49.40
N LEU A 35 13.94 16.02 49.60
CA LEU A 35 13.49 16.88 50.71
C LEU A 35 13.41 18.31 50.11
N CYS A 36 12.41 19.12 50.52
CA CYS A 36 12.43 20.60 50.58
C CYS A 36 12.38 21.39 49.25
N THR A 37 11.71 22.54 49.08
CA THR A 37 11.04 23.52 49.96
C THR A 37 10.33 24.55 49.07
N GLY A 38 9.26 25.19 49.54
CA GLY A 38 8.77 26.43 48.90
C GLY A 38 7.37 26.88 49.33
N CYS A 39 7.25 27.44 50.54
CA CYS A 39 6.04 28.09 51.07
C CYS A 39 5.65 29.38 50.34
N GLY A 40 4.36 29.70 50.33
CA GLY A 40 3.82 31.00 49.93
C GLY A 40 2.34 31.11 50.27
N GLU A 41 2.04 31.29 51.55
CA GLU A 41 0.69 31.46 52.10
C GLU A 41 0.33 32.95 52.23
N ARG A 42 -0.91 33.33 51.91
CA ARG A 42 -1.52 34.61 52.32
C ARG A 42 -2.86 34.35 53.02
N VAL A 43 -2.85 34.67 54.31
CA VAL A 43 -3.93 34.85 55.31
C VAL A 43 -5.02 35.79 54.73
N ALA A 44 -6.28 35.37 54.58
CA ALA A 44 -7.39 35.17 55.54
C ALA A 44 -8.33 36.39 55.67
N THR A 45 -9.63 36.11 55.55
CA THR A 45 -10.70 36.73 56.36
C THR A 45 -11.86 35.73 56.44
N ASP A 46 -11.98 35.11 57.61
CA ASP A 46 -13.15 34.32 58.04
C ASP A 46 -14.28 35.25 58.50
N VAL A 47 -15.51 34.87 58.19
CA VAL A 47 -16.71 35.24 58.97
C VAL A 47 -17.29 33.93 59.49
N GLN A 48 -17.30 33.76 60.81
CA GLN A 48 -17.94 32.64 61.50
C GLN A 48 -19.39 32.96 61.88
N VAL A 49 -20.29 32.01 61.65
CA VAL A 49 -21.51 31.80 62.46
C VAL A 49 -21.69 30.29 62.68
N SER A 50 -21.71 29.88 63.96
CA SER A 50 -22.01 28.55 64.54
C SER A 50 -23.54 28.35 64.69
N GLU A 51 -24.21 27.19 64.80
CA GLU A 51 -23.98 25.73 64.91
C GLU A 51 -25.39 25.07 64.66
N PRO A 52 -25.57 23.77 64.31
CA PRO A 52 -25.41 22.70 65.31
C PRO A 52 -24.87 21.35 64.77
N GLU A 53 -24.42 20.51 65.70
CA GLU A 53 -24.06 19.11 65.46
C GLU A 53 -25.18 18.34 64.73
N GLN A 54 -24.90 17.92 63.49
CA GLN A 54 -25.61 16.84 62.85
C GLN A 54 -24.61 15.82 62.33
N SER A 55 -24.75 14.61 62.85
CA SER A 55 -24.27 13.31 62.36
C SER A 55 -23.44 13.37 61.08
N LYS A 56 -22.15 13.06 61.22
CA LYS A 56 -21.21 12.81 60.13
C LYS A 56 -21.72 11.63 59.29
N VAL A 57 -22.59 11.89 58.33
CA VAL A 57 -22.86 10.96 57.23
C VAL A 57 -21.64 11.05 56.32
N VAL A 58 -20.73 10.10 56.47
CA VAL A 58 -19.67 9.89 55.50
C VAL A 58 -20.35 9.48 54.20
N SER A 59 -20.33 10.36 53.21
CA SER A 59 -20.69 10.00 51.84
C SER A 59 -19.86 8.79 51.43
N MET A 60 -20.52 7.67 51.15
CA MET A 60 -19.94 6.45 50.62
C MET A 60 -19.95 6.43 49.09
N GLU A 61 -19.89 7.60 48.44
CA GLU A 61 -19.82 7.65 46.98
C GLU A 61 -18.39 7.97 46.55
N SER A 62 -17.67 6.91 46.19
CA SER A 62 -16.47 7.03 45.35
C SER A 62 -16.84 7.83 44.11
N THR A 63 -16.06 8.87 43.77
CA THR A 63 -16.17 9.57 42.48
C THR A 63 -16.34 8.54 41.38
N ALA A 64 -17.49 8.57 40.69
CA ALA A 64 -17.76 7.64 39.61
C ALA A 64 -16.67 7.78 38.56
N ILE A 65 -15.88 6.71 38.36
CA ILE A 65 -15.01 6.60 37.20
C ILE A 65 -15.96 6.37 36.03
N VAL A 66 -16.32 7.45 35.34
CA VAL A 66 -17.13 7.38 34.14
C VAL A 66 -16.21 6.90 33.02
N ASP A 67 -16.21 5.59 32.79
CA ASP A 67 -15.60 4.98 31.62
C ASP A 67 -16.53 5.23 30.43
N TYR A 68 -16.42 6.42 29.83
CA TYR A 68 -17.14 6.74 28.60
C TYR A 68 -16.21 6.55 27.40
N THR A 69 -16.59 5.64 26.53
CA THR A 69 -16.01 5.55 25.20
C THR A 69 -16.64 6.62 24.32
N VAL A 70 -15.84 7.59 23.87
CA VAL A 70 -16.30 8.55 22.85
C VAL A 70 -16.42 7.77 21.53
N PRO A 71 -17.63 7.65 20.94
CA PRO A 71 -17.76 7.01 19.65
C PRO A 71 -17.01 7.84 18.61
N GLN A 72 -16.09 7.21 17.88
CA GLN A 72 -15.37 7.85 16.79
C GLN A 72 -16.38 8.18 15.67
N GLN A 73 -16.55 9.47 15.39
CA GLN A 73 -17.41 9.95 14.31
C GLN A 73 -16.55 10.26 13.09
N PHE A 74 -16.82 9.56 11.99
CA PHE A 74 -16.17 9.81 10.71
C PHE A 74 -17.07 10.66 9.82
N PRO A 75 -16.51 11.55 8.98
CA PRO A 75 -17.27 12.30 7.99
C PRO A 75 -18.04 11.37 7.06
N ASN A 76 -19.27 11.75 6.75
CA ASN A 76 -20.09 11.08 5.74
C ASN A 76 -19.88 11.64 4.32
N ILE A 77 -18.95 12.58 4.19
CA ILE A 77 -18.40 13.07 2.92
C ILE A 77 -16.97 12.53 2.83
N MET A 78 -16.80 11.51 2.01
CA MET A 78 -15.58 10.73 1.82
C MET A 78 -14.77 11.37 0.70
N VAL A 79 -13.57 11.83 1.03
CA VAL A 79 -12.63 12.50 0.13
C VAL A 79 -11.28 11.79 0.20
N ASP A 80 -10.46 11.94 -0.83
CA ASP A 80 -9.03 11.65 -0.69
C ASP A 80 -8.42 12.66 0.29
N ALA A 81 -7.93 12.18 1.44
CA ALA A 81 -7.36 13.01 2.49
C ALA A 81 -6.00 13.61 2.10
N ALA A 82 -5.27 12.98 1.16
CA ALA A 82 -4.05 13.55 0.60
C ALA A 82 -4.36 14.65 -0.42
N GLY A 83 -5.49 14.54 -1.12
CA GLY A 83 -5.95 15.53 -2.09
C GLY A 83 -6.22 14.98 -3.48
N TYR A 84 -6.35 15.90 -4.43
CA TYR A 84 -6.55 15.59 -5.84
C TYR A 84 -5.60 16.42 -6.69
N ARG A 85 -5.29 15.92 -7.89
CA ARG A 85 -4.64 16.76 -8.90
C ARG A 85 -5.57 17.89 -9.30
N THR A 86 -5.01 19.09 -9.46
CA THR A 86 -5.79 20.26 -9.91
C THR A 86 -6.41 20.03 -11.27
N GLU A 87 -5.68 19.37 -12.17
CA GLU A 87 -6.21 18.89 -13.44
C GLU A 87 -6.76 17.47 -13.33
N GLY A 88 -7.70 17.13 -14.22
CA GLY A 88 -8.37 15.83 -14.22
C GLY A 88 -9.67 15.76 -13.40
N ALA A 89 -10.20 14.55 -13.31
CA ALA A 89 -11.44 14.24 -12.59
C ALA A 89 -11.24 14.32 -11.08
N LYS A 90 -12.26 14.82 -10.37
CA LYS A 90 -12.24 14.92 -8.90
C LYS A 90 -13.61 14.59 -8.37
N LYS A 91 -13.69 13.48 -7.65
CA LYS A 91 -14.96 12.99 -7.11
C LYS A 91 -14.80 12.65 -5.64
N ALA A 92 -15.74 13.13 -4.85
CA ALA A 92 -15.97 12.70 -3.49
C ALA A 92 -17.26 11.89 -3.42
N ALA A 93 -17.33 10.96 -2.47
CA ALA A 93 -18.56 10.22 -2.24
C ALA A 93 -19.29 10.80 -1.01
N VAL A 94 -20.61 10.85 -1.09
CA VAL A 94 -21.47 11.34 0.00
C VAL A 94 -22.45 10.25 0.35
N LYS A 95 -22.62 9.98 1.65
CA LYS A 95 -23.65 9.03 2.13
C LYS A 95 -24.49 9.62 3.24
N GLY A 96 -25.74 9.17 3.35
CA GLY A 96 -26.63 9.61 4.41
C GLY A 96 -28.03 9.05 4.27
N ARG A 97 -28.84 9.15 5.32
CA ARG A 97 -30.27 8.77 5.27
C ARG A 97 -31.11 9.73 4.41
N ILE A 98 -30.65 10.98 4.33
CA ILE A 98 -31.24 12.03 3.51
C ILE A 98 -30.07 12.78 2.87
N LEU A 99 -30.02 12.83 1.54
CA LEU A 99 -29.01 13.60 0.82
C LEU A 99 -29.58 14.95 0.35
N PRO A 100 -28.80 16.04 0.43
CA PRO A 100 -29.19 17.30 -0.17
C PRO A 100 -29.12 17.22 -1.70
N THR A 101 -29.65 18.22 -2.40
CA THR A 101 -29.55 18.30 -3.87
C THR A 101 -28.17 18.79 -4.33
N THR A 102 -27.48 19.58 -3.51
CA THR A 102 -26.22 20.25 -3.86
C THR A 102 -25.17 20.09 -2.77
N PHE A 103 -23.92 20.26 -3.16
CA PHE A 103 -22.76 20.36 -2.29
C PHE A 103 -22.03 21.68 -2.56
N CYS A 104 -21.28 22.14 -1.56
CA CYS A 104 -20.42 23.33 -1.65
C CYS A 104 -18.96 22.91 -1.47
N LEU A 105 -18.06 23.48 -2.29
CA LEU A 105 -16.63 23.49 -2.02
C LEU A 105 -16.29 24.79 -1.30
N VAL A 106 -15.58 24.68 -0.18
CA VAL A 106 -15.23 25.81 0.67
C VAL A 106 -13.71 25.89 0.78
N ASP A 107 -13.17 27.08 0.57
CA ASP A 107 -11.74 27.34 0.78
C ASP A 107 -11.44 27.32 2.30
N ALA A 108 -10.49 26.48 2.71
CA ALA A 108 -10.22 26.23 4.12
C ALA A 108 -9.59 27.44 4.84
N GLN A 109 -8.93 28.35 4.10
CA GLN A 109 -8.27 29.52 4.66
C GLN A 109 -9.24 30.69 4.85
N THR A 110 -10.01 31.00 3.80
CA THR A 110 -10.94 32.13 3.77
C THR A 110 -12.32 31.78 4.34
N GLN A 111 -12.65 30.49 4.40
CA GLN A 111 -13.98 29.96 4.74
C GLN A 111 -15.08 30.40 3.76
N GLU A 112 -14.71 30.84 2.56
CA GLU A 112 -15.65 31.24 1.52
C GLU A 112 -16.08 30.06 0.64
N VAL A 113 -17.36 30.02 0.29
CA VAL A 113 -17.89 29.05 -0.68
C VAL A 113 -17.43 29.46 -2.07
N VAL A 114 -16.51 28.68 -2.65
CA VAL A 114 -15.90 28.97 -3.96
C VAL A 114 -16.60 28.25 -5.11
N TYR A 115 -17.29 27.15 -4.82
CA TYR A 115 -17.98 26.35 -5.84
C TYR A 115 -19.23 25.66 -5.26
N THR A 116 -20.26 25.48 -6.10
CA THR A 116 -21.49 24.77 -5.72
C THR A 116 -22.04 24.02 -6.93
N LYS A 117 -22.30 22.71 -6.77
CA LYS A 117 -22.84 21.85 -7.84
C LYS A 117 -23.84 20.84 -7.25
N LYS A 118 -24.62 20.20 -8.12
CA LYS A 118 -25.55 19.13 -7.73
C LYS A 118 -24.79 17.83 -7.45
N LEU A 119 -25.35 17.01 -6.55
CA LEU A 119 -24.90 15.63 -6.39
C LEU A 119 -25.36 14.79 -7.58
N GLU A 120 -24.50 13.86 -8.01
CA GLU A 120 -24.71 12.96 -9.15
C GLU A 120 -24.86 11.51 -8.67
N ASP A 121 -25.45 10.65 -9.52
CA ASP A 121 -25.63 9.22 -9.28
C ASP A 121 -26.19 8.85 -7.91
N VAL A 122 -27.31 9.48 -7.54
CA VAL A 122 -28.00 9.20 -6.28
C VAL A 122 -28.58 7.78 -6.32
N GLN A 123 -28.09 6.93 -5.42
CA GLN A 123 -28.50 5.54 -5.29
C GLN A 123 -28.98 5.26 -3.86
N TYR A 124 -29.99 4.41 -3.72
CA TYR A 124 -30.51 3.98 -2.42
C TYR A 124 -30.15 2.53 -2.15
N ASN A 125 -29.51 2.28 -1.01
CA ASN A 125 -29.24 0.95 -0.51
C ASN A 125 -30.24 0.58 0.60
N ALA A 126 -31.13 -0.37 0.29
CA ALA A 126 -32.18 -0.80 1.21
C ALA A 126 -31.67 -1.58 2.43
N GLU A 127 -30.55 -2.31 2.30
CA GLU A 127 -29.99 -3.14 3.37
C GLU A 127 -29.38 -2.27 4.48
N GLN A 128 -28.66 -1.21 4.10
CA GLN A 128 -28.04 -0.26 5.01
C GLN A 128 -28.96 0.92 5.35
N ASN A 129 -30.09 1.06 4.65
CA ASN A 129 -31.01 2.21 4.75
C ASN A 129 -30.26 3.55 4.59
N LEU A 130 -29.45 3.64 3.54
CA LEU A 130 -28.61 4.79 3.21
C LEU A 130 -28.71 5.12 1.73
N TYR A 131 -28.66 6.40 1.42
CA TYR A 131 -28.37 6.90 0.09
C TYR A 131 -26.87 7.14 -0.06
N SER A 132 -26.37 6.95 -1.28
CA SER A 132 -25.05 7.37 -1.72
C SER A 132 -25.16 8.23 -2.98
N ALA A 133 -24.25 9.18 -3.14
CA ALA A 133 -24.11 10.00 -4.34
C ALA A 133 -22.66 10.46 -4.50
N TYR A 134 -22.32 11.01 -5.66
CA TYR A 134 -21.02 11.60 -5.92
C TYR A 134 -21.10 13.13 -6.03
N ALA A 135 -20.09 13.78 -5.45
CA ALA A 135 -19.84 15.20 -5.62
C ALA A 135 -18.66 15.36 -6.61
N ASP A 136 -18.97 15.70 -7.86
CA ASP A 136 -17.97 15.97 -8.90
C ASP A 136 -17.60 17.46 -8.91
N PHE A 137 -16.36 17.76 -8.53
CA PHE A 137 -15.78 19.10 -8.54
C PHE A 137 -14.59 19.19 -9.49
N GLY A 138 -14.55 18.33 -10.52
CA GLY A 138 -13.49 18.30 -11.53
C GLY A 138 -13.29 19.63 -12.26
N ASP A 139 -14.37 20.42 -12.41
CA ASP A 139 -14.41 21.74 -13.03
C ASP A 139 -13.62 22.82 -12.27
N TRP A 140 -13.33 22.60 -10.98
CA TRP A 140 -12.55 23.53 -10.17
C TRP A 140 -11.05 23.28 -10.36
N LYS A 141 -10.32 24.30 -10.81
CA LYS A 141 -8.92 24.21 -11.29
C LYS A 141 -7.95 25.13 -10.56
N GLN A 142 -8.28 25.53 -9.33
CA GLN A 142 -7.41 26.40 -8.54
C GLN A 142 -6.77 25.60 -7.40
N ASP A 143 -5.43 25.60 -7.37
CA ASP A 143 -4.65 25.02 -6.29
C ASP A 143 -5.03 25.66 -4.95
N GLY A 144 -5.00 24.86 -3.87
CA GLY A 144 -5.37 25.33 -2.54
C GLY A 144 -5.84 24.21 -1.62
N THR A 145 -6.20 24.58 -0.39
CA THR A 145 -6.77 23.64 0.59
C THR A 145 -8.26 23.91 0.74
N TYR A 146 -9.05 22.85 0.60
CA TYR A 146 -10.51 22.94 0.57
C TYR A 146 -11.15 21.86 1.42
N TYR A 147 -12.43 22.04 1.72
CA TYR A 147 -13.30 20.98 2.21
C TYR A 147 -14.66 21.04 1.50
N LEU A 148 -15.35 19.91 1.47
CA LEU A 148 -16.71 19.82 0.97
C LEU A 148 -17.71 19.94 2.11
N GLN A 149 -18.81 20.63 1.84
CA GLN A 149 -19.91 20.80 2.78
C GLN A 149 -21.24 20.43 2.13
N CYS A 150 -22.02 19.62 2.82
CA CYS A 150 -23.36 19.20 2.41
C CYS A 150 -24.36 19.47 3.54
N ALA A 151 -25.47 20.14 3.21
CA ALA A 151 -26.53 20.39 4.17
C ALA A 151 -27.03 19.08 4.80
N HIS A 152 -27.25 19.08 6.12
CA HIS A 152 -27.70 17.94 6.92
C HIS A 152 -26.75 16.73 6.99
N ILE A 153 -25.63 16.74 6.25
CA ILE A 153 -24.59 15.71 6.30
C ILE A 153 -23.38 16.20 7.11
N GLY A 154 -22.92 17.43 6.89
CA GLY A 154 -21.77 18.02 7.56
C GLY A 154 -20.66 18.42 6.59
N ARG A 155 -19.41 18.31 7.06
CA ARG A 155 -18.19 18.63 6.30
C ARG A 155 -17.31 17.40 6.10
N SER A 156 -16.52 17.39 5.02
CA SER A 156 -15.43 16.44 4.82
C SER A 156 -14.22 16.78 5.71
N TYR A 157 -13.18 15.96 5.63
CA TYR A 157 -11.82 16.40 5.97
C TYR A 157 -11.33 17.46 4.98
N ASP A 158 -10.35 18.24 5.41
CA ASP A 158 -9.63 19.16 4.54
C ASP A 158 -8.74 18.35 3.60
N PHE A 159 -8.66 18.77 2.34
CA PHE A 159 -7.84 18.13 1.31
C PHE A 159 -7.21 19.20 0.41
N THR A 160 -6.14 18.82 -0.29
CA THR A 160 -5.38 19.76 -1.14
C THR A 160 -5.67 19.52 -2.62
N LEU A 161 -5.79 20.60 -3.39
CA LEU A 161 -5.70 20.55 -4.85
C LEU A 161 -4.33 21.06 -5.26
N GLU A 162 -3.56 20.21 -5.93
CA GLU A 162 -2.18 20.50 -6.31
C GLU A 162 -1.86 19.88 -7.67
N THR A 163 -1.27 20.67 -8.58
CA THR A 163 -0.94 20.19 -9.94
C THR A 163 0.06 19.03 -9.95
N GLY A 164 1.01 19.03 -9.00
CA GLY A 164 2.10 18.06 -8.87
C GLY A 164 1.91 17.03 -7.74
N LEU A 165 0.66 16.75 -7.35
CA LEU A 165 0.36 15.93 -6.16
C LEU A 165 1.05 14.56 -6.22
N TYR A 166 0.90 13.82 -7.31
CA TYR A 166 1.46 12.46 -7.42
C TYR A 166 2.97 12.47 -7.58
N GLU A 167 3.52 13.46 -8.29
CA GLU A 167 4.96 13.66 -8.44
C GLU A 167 5.64 13.89 -7.09
N ARG A 168 5.07 14.77 -6.26
CA ARG A 168 5.57 15.03 -4.91
C ARG A 168 5.52 13.77 -4.04
N ARG A 169 4.41 13.01 -4.08
CA ARG A 169 4.29 11.75 -3.32
C ARG A 169 5.26 10.68 -3.80
N PHE A 170 5.45 10.57 -5.10
CA PHE A 170 6.44 9.68 -5.68
C PHE A 170 7.86 10.04 -5.21
N GLN A 171 8.22 11.33 -5.26
CA GLN A 171 9.52 11.81 -4.76
C GLN A 171 9.74 11.54 -3.27
N GLU A 172 8.70 11.72 -2.44
CA GLU A 172 8.75 11.37 -1.01
C GLU A 172 9.10 9.87 -0.81
N ILE A 173 8.45 8.96 -1.54
CA ILE A 173 8.74 7.52 -1.45
C ILE A 173 10.16 7.20 -1.95
N CYS A 174 10.61 7.83 -3.03
CA CYS A 174 11.98 7.65 -3.53
C CYS A 174 13.03 8.08 -2.49
N GLN A 175 12.82 9.20 -1.82
CA GLN A 175 13.72 9.68 -0.77
C GLN A 175 13.76 8.69 0.41
N GLU A 176 12.61 8.23 0.87
CA GLU A 176 12.52 7.22 1.94
C GLU A 176 13.21 5.89 1.55
N LEU A 177 13.09 5.46 0.29
CA LEU A 177 13.79 4.30 -0.24
C LEU A 177 15.31 4.49 -0.25
N ILE A 178 15.81 5.64 -0.70
CA ILE A 178 17.24 5.97 -0.71
C ILE A 178 17.80 5.93 0.72
N GLU A 179 17.11 6.57 1.66
CA GLU A 179 17.49 6.56 3.07
C GLU A 179 17.47 5.14 3.65
N GLY A 180 16.43 4.36 3.34
CA GLY A 180 16.32 2.98 3.78
C GLY A 180 17.41 2.07 3.20
N CYS A 181 17.83 2.28 1.95
CA CYS A 181 18.94 1.57 1.34
C CYS A 181 20.25 1.83 2.10
N ARG A 182 20.53 3.10 2.42
CA ARG A 182 21.70 3.50 3.22
C ARG A 182 21.65 2.93 4.64
N ALA A 183 20.45 2.85 5.23
CA ALA A 183 20.23 2.32 6.57
C ALA A 183 20.11 0.78 6.63
N GLN A 184 20.14 0.07 5.50
CA GLN A 184 19.91 -1.39 5.41
C GLN A 184 18.57 -1.84 6.03
N THR A 185 17.53 -1.02 5.91
CA THR A 185 16.17 -1.34 6.42
C THR A 185 15.21 -1.83 5.33
N VAL A 186 15.61 -1.70 4.07
CA VAL A 186 14.80 -2.05 2.89
C VAL A 186 14.88 -3.56 2.64
N THR A 187 13.74 -4.18 2.34
CA THR A 187 13.67 -5.61 2.06
C THR A 187 13.97 -5.93 0.59
N HIS A 188 14.23 -7.19 0.27
CA HIS A 188 14.36 -7.63 -1.13
C HIS A 188 13.12 -7.31 -1.96
N GLU A 189 11.95 -7.43 -1.35
CA GLU A 189 10.67 -7.20 -2.03
C GLU A 189 10.50 -5.71 -2.41
N ASP A 190 10.92 -4.80 -1.52
CA ASP A 190 10.92 -3.36 -1.81
C ASP A 190 11.86 -3.03 -2.98
N ILE A 191 13.06 -3.62 -3.00
CA ILE A 191 14.03 -3.41 -4.08
C ILE A 191 13.51 -4.01 -5.40
N LYS A 192 12.89 -5.19 -5.37
CA LYS A 192 12.27 -5.80 -6.56
C LYS A 192 11.19 -4.87 -7.15
N ARG A 193 10.29 -4.34 -6.32
CA ARG A 193 9.26 -3.37 -6.77
C ARG A 193 9.87 -2.08 -7.33
N LEU A 194 10.89 -1.56 -6.66
CA LEU A 194 11.62 -0.38 -7.11
C LEU A 194 12.26 -0.58 -8.47
N LEU A 195 13.03 -1.66 -8.63
CA LEU A 195 13.69 -1.98 -9.90
C LEU A 195 12.67 -2.28 -11.00
N LEU A 196 11.50 -2.84 -10.67
CA LEU A 196 10.42 -3.04 -11.63
C LEU A 196 9.82 -1.70 -12.09
N ALA A 197 9.53 -0.80 -11.15
CA ALA A 197 9.05 0.54 -11.47
C ALA A 197 10.07 1.33 -12.31
N TYR A 198 11.36 1.21 -11.98
CA TYR A 198 12.44 1.81 -12.76
C TYR A 198 12.54 1.22 -14.18
N GLU A 199 12.38 -0.10 -14.33
CA GLU A 199 12.40 -0.72 -15.66
C GLU A 199 11.30 -0.15 -16.56
N TRP A 200 10.11 0.09 -16.02
CA TRP A 200 8.95 0.52 -16.80
C TRP A 200 8.92 2.03 -17.03
N TYR A 201 9.34 2.81 -16.04
CA TYR A 201 9.22 4.26 -16.03
C TYR A 201 10.52 4.94 -15.57
N GLY A 202 11.67 4.48 -16.05
CA GLY A 202 12.98 4.98 -15.61
C GLY A 202 13.20 6.49 -15.80
N GLU A 203 12.50 7.10 -16.76
CA GLU A 203 12.64 8.53 -17.11
C GLU A 203 12.15 9.49 -16.02
N ILE A 204 11.24 9.05 -15.14
CA ILE A 204 10.70 9.91 -14.08
C ILE A 204 11.57 9.90 -12.81
N PHE A 205 12.55 8.99 -12.71
CA PHE A 205 13.42 8.90 -11.54
C PHE A 205 14.52 9.98 -11.60
N PRO A 206 14.72 10.74 -10.51
CA PRO A 206 15.66 11.86 -10.51
C PRO A 206 17.12 11.40 -10.48
N ASP A 207 17.96 12.22 -11.11
CA ASP A 207 19.42 12.27 -11.00
C ASP A 207 19.76 13.68 -10.47
N ALA A 208 19.69 13.86 -9.15
CA ALA A 208 19.76 15.17 -8.52
C ALA A 208 21.18 15.73 -8.47
N ASP A 209 22.20 14.87 -8.45
CA ASP A 209 23.60 15.27 -8.48
C ASP A 209 24.16 15.44 -9.91
N ALA A 210 23.37 15.08 -10.92
CA ALA A 210 23.65 15.19 -12.34
C ALA A 210 24.89 14.38 -12.78
N ASN A 211 25.13 13.24 -12.12
CA ASN A 211 26.24 12.35 -12.44
C ASN A 211 25.94 11.40 -13.62
N GLY A 212 24.71 11.40 -14.13
CA GLY A 212 24.23 10.57 -15.22
C GLY A 212 23.65 9.22 -14.78
N ILE A 213 23.53 8.98 -13.48
CA ILE A 213 22.97 7.78 -12.85
C ILE A 213 21.83 8.24 -11.93
N PRO A 214 20.62 7.67 -12.05
CA PRO A 214 19.55 7.99 -11.11
C PRO A 214 19.94 7.66 -9.66
N ASP A 215 19.73 8.61 -8.74
CA ASP A 215 20.17 8.52 -7.33
C ASP A 215 19.70 7.22 -6.65
N ILE A 216 18.53 6.75 -7.08
CA ILE A 216 17.89 5.54 -6.56
C ILE A 216 18.66 4.26 -6.94
N LEU A 217 19.29 4.21 -8.11
CA LEU A 217 20.10 3.06 -8.54
C LEU A 217 21.44 3.05 -7.82
N GLU A 218 22.02 4.21 -7.56
CA GLU A 218 23.22 4.31 -6.73
C GLU A 218 22.94 3.86 -5.30
N ALA A 219 21.80 4.26 -4.72
CA ALA A 219 21.39 3.79 -3.41
C ALA A 219 21.21 2.26 -3.36
N VAL A 220 20.67 1.65 -4.43
CA VAL A 220 20.59 0.17 -4.54
C VAL A 220 21.99 -0.45 -4.69
N ALA A 221 22.91 0.17 -5.44
CA ALA A 221 24.29 -0.30 -5.57
C ALA A 221 25.02 -0.30 -4.22
N ASP A 222 24.89 0.78 -3.46
CA ASP A 222 25.41 0.91 -2.10
C ASP A 222 24.79 -0.15 -1.17
N TRP A 223 23.47 -0.36 -1.28
CA TRP A 223 22.78 -1.38 -0.50
C TRP A 223 23.33 -2.78 -0.80
N ILE A 224 23.52 -3.14 -2.08
CA ILE A 224 24.11 -4.44 -2.50
C ILE A 224 25.54 -4.60 -1.97
N ALA A 225 26.36 -3.55 -2.03
CA ALA A 225 27.73 -3.58 -1.54
C ALA A 225 27.79 -3.84 -0.04
N LEU A 226 26.97 -3.12 0.74
CA LEU A 226 26.89 -3.30 2.19
C LEU A 226 26.36 -4.68 2.59
N THR A 227 25.34 -5.20 1.89
CA THR A 227 24.83 -6.57 2.14
C THR A 227 25.93 -7.62 1.92
N GLU A 228 26.77 -7.44 0.89
CA GLU A 228 27.90 -8.35 0.63
C GLU A 228 28.97 -8.27 1.74
N GLU A 229 29.32 -7.06 2.19
CA GLU A 229 30.26 -6.89 3.31
C GLU A 229 29.75 -7.59 4.58
N GLN A 230 28.45 -7.49 4.86
CA GLN A 230 27.82 -8.18 5.99
C GLN A 230 27.88 -9.71 5.84
N ASN A 231 27.59 -10.24 4.64
CA ASN A 231 27.69 -11.67 4.35
C ASN A 231 29.10 -12.20 4.62
N ILE A 232 30.13 -11.46 4.17
CA ILE A 232 31.54 -11.82 4.36
C ILE A 232 31.92 -11.80 5.84
N GLN A 233 31.51 -10.77 6.58
CA GLN A 233 31.82 -10.62 8.00
C GLN A 233 31.14 -11.69 8.87
N ALA A 234 29.88 -12.02 8.56
CA ALA A 234 29.12 -13.04 9.28
C ALA A 234 29.51 -14.48 8.89
N GLY A 235 30.12 -14.68 7.71
CA GLY A 235 30.42 -16.00 7.16
C GLY A 235 29.18 -16.81 6.78
N GLN A 236 28.01 -16.17 6.72
CA GLN A 236 26.71 -16.73 6.36
C GLN A 236 25.86 -15.66 5.65
N PRO A 237 24.84 -16.04 4.86
CA PRO A 237 23.94 -15.08 4.22
C PRO A 237 23.24 -14.18 5.25
N ALA A 238 23.13 -12.88 4.96
CA ALA A 238 22.47 -11.89 5.80
C ALA A 238 20.98 -12.21 5.99
N THR A 239 20.35 -12.82 4.98
CA THR A 239 18.94 -13.25 5.00
C THR A 239 18.83 -14.74 4.60
N PRO A 240 19.09 -15.67 5.54
CA PRO A 240 18.99 -17.10 5.25
C PRO A 240 17.58 -17.50 4.80
N GLY A 241 17.46 -18.31 3.75
CA GLY A 241 16.19 -18.75 3.18
C GLY A 241 15.56 -17.77 2.17
N GLN A 242 16.21 -16.65 1.87
CA GLN A 242 15.76 -15.67 0.86
C GLN A 242 16.74 -15.56 -0.32
N GLU A 243 17.58 -16.56 -0.51
CA GLU A 243 18.66 -16.55 -1.51
C GLU A 243 18.13 -16.41 -2.95
N ALA A 244 16.99 -17.04 -3.27
CA ALA A 244 16.34 -16.88 -4.57
C ALA A 244 15.89 -15.43 -4.79
N SER A 245 15.25 -14.82 -3.78
CA SER A 245 14.81 -13.42 -3.84
C SER A 245 15.99 -12.46 -4.03
N TYR A 246 17.09 -12.69 -3.31
CA TYR A 246 18.32 -11.89 -3.47
C TYR A 246 18.96 -12.07 -4.84
N ALA A 247 18.98 -13.29 -5.38
CA ALA A 247 19.45 -13.55 -6.73
C ALA A 247 18.60 -12.82 -7.79
N ALA A 248 17.28 -12.73 -7.60
CA ALA A 248 16.39 -11.95 -8.46
C ALA A 248 16.75 -10.45 -8.41
N VAL A 249 16.98 -9.88 -7.22
CA VAL A 249 17.45 -8.49 -7.05
C VAL A 249 18.74 -8.24 -7.82
N LEU A 250 19.76 -9.07 -7.60
CA LEU A 250 21.07 -8.92 -8.24
C LEU A 250 21.00 -9.04 -9.77
N ALA A 251 20.22 -10.00 -10.28
CA ALA A 251 20.05 -10.20 -11.71
C ALA A 251 19.29 -9.05 -12.37
N LYS A 252 18.21 -8.58 -11.74
CA LYS A 252 17.42 -7.43 -12.22
C LYS A 252 18.24 -6.15 -12.19
N PHE A 253 18.90 -5.87 -11.06
CA PHE A 253 19.78 -4.71 -10.91
C PHE A 253 20.89 -4.73 -11.95
N SER A 254 21.57 -5.87 -12.16
CA SER A 254 22.60 -6.01 -13.18
C SER A 254 22.10 -5.63 -14.58
N TYR A 255 20.92 -6.13 -14.96
CA TYR A 255 20.34 -5.84 -16.26
C TYR A 255 20.06 -4.34 -16.48
N LEU A 256 19.63 -3.64 -15.43
CA LEU A 256 19.31 -2.20 -15.47
C LEU A 256 20.56 -1.32 -15.34
N TYR A 257 21.55 -1.76 -14.53
CA TYR A 257 22.72 -0.96 -14.18
C TYR A 257 23.87 -1.05 -15.20
N GLN A 258 23.83 -2.05 -16.10
CA GLN A 258 24.90 -2.29 -17.08
C GLN A 258 25.19 -1.10 -18.02
N SER A 259 24.22 -0.19 -18.21
CA SER A 259 24.41 1.03 -19.01
C SER A 259 25.25 2.09 -18.29
N TYR A 260 25.33 2.03 -16.97
CA TYR A 260 26.05 2.99 -16.13
C TYR A 260 27.41 2.42 -15.69
N ASP A 261 27.42 1.21 -15.13
CA ASP A 261 28.65 0.48 -14.80
C ASP A 261 28.53 -1.00 -15.19
N LYS A 262 29.08 -1.31 -16.36
CA LYS A 262 29.08 -2.67 -16.91
C LYS A 262 29.92 -3.64 -16.06
N ALA A 263 31.01 -3.19 -15.46
CA ALA A 263 31.90 -4.06 -14.70
C ALA A 263 31.22 -4.51 -13.41
N TYR A 264 30.66 -3.56 -12.67
CA TYR A 264 29.91 -3.84 -11.45
C TYR A 264 28.65 -4.65 -11.73
N ALA A 265 27.87 -4.28 -12.76
CA ALA A 265 26.71 -5.05 -13.17
C ALA A 265 27.05 -6.51 -13.52
N THR A 266 28.18 -6.75 -14.20
CA THR A 266 28.62 -8.13 -14.53
C THR A 266 29.01 -8.91 -13.27
N ASP A 267 29.60 -8.26 -12.28
CA ASP A 267 29.91 -8.87 -10.99
C ASP A 267 28.64 -9.27 -10.22
N CYS A 268 27.65 -8.36 -10.13
CA CYS A 268 26.34 -8.65 -9.56
C CYS A 268 25.67 -9.86 -10.23
N LEU A 269 25.73 -9.95 -11.56
CA LEU A 269 25.14 -11.08 -12.30
C LEU A 269 25.83 -12.41 -11.99
N LYS A 270 27.16 -12.42 -11.90
CA LYS A 270 27.92 -13.63 -11.52
C LYS A 270 27.54 -14.08 -10.11
N ARG A 271 27.44 -13.14 -9.16
CA ARG A 271 26.98 -13.42 -7.80
C ARG A 271 25.56 -13.99 -7.80
N ALA A 272 24.64 -13.40 -8.55
CA ALA A 272 23.27 -13.89 -8.70
C ALA A 272 23.23 -15.36 -9.17
N SER A 273 23.99 -15.70 -10.21
CA SER A 273 24.09 -17.07 -10.73
C SER A 273 24.67 -18.06 -9.72
N VAL A 274 25.67 -17.66 -8.93
CA VAL A 274 26.27 -18.51 -7.89
C VAL A 274 25.27 -18.78 -6.76
N ILE A 275 24.64 -17.72 -6.24
CA ILE A 275 23.66 -17.80 -5.14
C ILE A 275 22.48 -18.69 -5.56
N PHE A 276 21.90 -18.43 -6.73
CA PHE A 276 20.79 -19.23 -7.25
C PHE A 276 21.20 -20.68 -7.53
N GLY A 277 22.41 -20.93 -8.02
CA GLY A 277 22.90 -22.30 -8.27
C GLY A 277 23.00 -23.14 -6.99
N GLN A 278 23.32 -22.53 -5.85
CA GLN A 278 23.39 -23.21 -4.56
C GLN A 278 22.00 -23.61 -4.02
N THR A 279 20.95 -22.87 -4.38
CA THR A 279 19.58 -23.09 -3.91
C THR A 279 18.82 -24.12 -4.74
N GLN A 280 19.26 -24.43 -5.97
CA GLN A 280 18.57 -25.35 -6.90
C GLN A 280 18.38 -26.77 -6.37
N SER A 281 19.23 -27.23 -5.46
CA SER A 281 19.18 -28.60 -4.93
C SER A 281 17.94 -28.88 -4.05
N SER A 282 17.27 -27.82 -3.56
CA SER A 282 16.15 -27.89 -2.63
C SER A 282 14.82 -27.39 -3.21
N MET A 283 14.78 -27.01 -4.49
CA MET A 283 13.65 -26.27 -5.06
C MET A 283 12.42 -27.14 -5.33
N GLN A 284 11.39 -26.96 -4.51
CA GLN A 284 10.01 -27.10 -4.95
C GLN A 284 9.74 -25.93 -5.90
N LYS A 285 8.94 -26.12 -6.96
CA LYS A 285 8.61 -25.05 -7.92
C LYS A 285 7.85 -23.91 -7.21
N ASP A 286 8.58 -22.99 -6.58
CA ASP A 286 8.06 -21.84 -5.85
C ASP A 286 8.26 -20.52 -6.65
N ALA A 287 7.60 -19.47 -6.19
CA ALA A 287 7.51 -18.20 -6.92
C ALA A 287 8.79 -17.37 -6.89
N GLU A 288 9.49 -17.31 -5.74
CA GLU A 288 10.77 -16.59 -5.65
C GLU A 288 11.80 -17.19 -6.60
N CYS A 289 11.81 -18.51 -6.70
CA CYS A 289 12.68 -19.20 -7.63
C CYS A 289 12.34 -18.94 -9.09
N PHE A 290 11.05 -18.93 -9.43
CA PHE A 290 10.62 -18.59 -10.78
C PHE A 290 11.00 -17.16 -11.16
N HIS A 291 10.83 -16.22 -10.22
CA HIS A 291 11.24 -14.82 -10.43
C HIS A 291 12.76 -14.71 -10.65
N ALA A 292 13.56 -15.30 -9.78
CA ALA A 292 15.02 -15.31 -9.93
C ALA A 292 15.47 -15.93 -11.25
N LEU A 293 14.84 -17.05 -11.63
CA LEU A 293 15.15 -17.78 -12.85
C LEU A 293 14.86 -16.96 -14.11
N THR A 294 13.72 -16.25 -14.14
CA THR A 294 13.33 -15.41 -15.28
C THR A 294 14.22 -14.18 -15.41
N GLU A 295 14.61 -13.56 -14.28
CA GLU A 295 15.58 -12.45 -14.26
C GLU A 295 16.97 -12.88 -14.74
N LEU A 296 17.47 -14.03 -14.25
CA LEU A 296 18.73 -14.62 -14.69
C LEU A 296 18.70 -15.00 -16.17
N TYR A 297 17.59 -15.57 -16.64
CA TYR A 297 17.43 -15.89 -18.06
C TYR A 297 17.46 -14.63 -18.93
N ARG A 298 16.74 -13.58 -18.54
CA ARG A 298 16.75 -12.29 -19.26
C ARG A 298 18.16 -11.72 -19.38
N ALA A 299 18.89 -11.68 -18.26
CA ALA A 299 20.23 -11.09 -18.21
C ALA A 299 21.30 -11.93 -18.94
N THR A 300 21.20 -13.26 -18.92
CA THR A 300 22.25 -14.15 -19.45
C THR A 300 21.96 -14.76 -20.81
N GLY A 301 20.68 -14.96 -21.16
CA GLY A 301 20.27 -15.78 -22.30
C GLY A 301 20.66 -17.26 -22.19
N ALA A 302 21.03 -17.74 -21.00
CA ALA A 302 21.55 -19.10 -20.82
C ALA A 302 20.46 -20.15 -21.05
N TYR A 303 20.76 -21.12 -21.92
CA TYR A 303 19.83 -22.20 -22.30
C TYR A 303 19.38 -23.05 -21.10
N THR A 304 20.23 -23.21 -20.08
CA THR A 304 19.90 -23.93 -18.85
C THR A 304 18.72 -23.30 -18.11
N TYR A 305 18.72 -21.98 -17.95
CA TYR A 305 17.63 -21.27 -17.31
C TYR A 305 16.37 -21.31 -18.17
N GLY A 306 16.50 -21.15 -19.49
CA GLY A 306 15.38 -21.26 -20.43
C GLY A 306 14.66 -22.62 -20.36
N ASN A 307 15.40 -23.73 -20.26
CA ASN A 307 14.81 -25.05 -20.10
C ASN A 307 14.08 -25.21 -18.76
N GLN A 308 14.66 -24.70 -17.68
CA GLN A 308 14.02 -24.74 -16.36
C GLN A 308 12.71 -23.95 -16.35
N ILE A 309 12.66 -22.80 -17.04
CA ILE A 309 11.41 -22.01 -17.20
C ILE A 309 10.37 -22.83 -17.97
N ALA A 310 10.77 -23.55 -19.01
CA ALA A 310 9.84 -24.39 -19.77
C ALA A 310 9.19 -25.50 -18.91
N GLU A 311 9.85 -25.98 -17.84
CA GLU A 311 9.28 -26.93 -16.89
C GLU A 311 8.14 -26.35 -16.03
N TYR A 312 8.02 -25.02 -15.94
CA TYR A 312 6.89 -24.34 -15.29
C TYR A 312 5.64 -24.29 -16.17
N LYS A 313 5.74 -24.55 -17.48
CA LYS A 313 4.59 -24.54 -18.40
C LYS A 313 3.44 -25.43 -17.93
N THR A 314 3.75 -26.69 -17.60
CA THR A 314 2.75 -27.64 -17.09
C THR A 314 2.24 -27.25 -15.70
N TYR A 315 3.08 -26.59 -14.88
CA TYR A 315 2.67 -26.11 -13.56
C TYR A 315 1.57 -25.04 -13.70
N PHE A 316 1.79 -24.03 -14.53
CA PHE A 316 0.80 -22.96 -14.74
C PHE A 316 -0.44 -23.39 -15.52
N GLN A 317 -0.31 -24.29 -16.49
CA GLN A 317 -1.49 -24.85 -17.18
C GLN A 317 -2.45 -25.59 -16.23
N GLY A 318 -1.95 -26.11 -15.10
CA GLY A 318 -2.76 -26.72 -14.06
C GLY A 318 -3.21 -25.75 -12.96
N HIS A 319 -2.62 -24.55 -12.89
CA HIS A 319 -2.81 -23.58 -11.81
C HIS A 319 -2.84 -22.16 -12.39
N ASN A 320 -4.03 -21.59 -12.57
CA ASN A 320 -4.23 -20.22 -13.07
C ASN A 320 -3.84 -19.13 -12.04
N THR A 321 -3.11 -19.47 -10.98
CA THR A 321 -2.92 -18.64 -9.77
C THR A 321 -1.61 -17.85 -9.78
N PHE A 322 -0.87 -17.79 -10.90
CA PHE A 322 0.40 -17.07 -10.94
C PHE A 322 0.24 -15.57 -10.65
N THR A 323 -0.95 -15.02 -10.90
CA THR A 323 -1.27 -13.62 -10.60
C THR A 323 -1.58 -13.38 -9.13
N GLU A 324 -1.88 -14.42 -8.34
CA GLU A 324 -2.17 -14.29 -6.91
C GLU A 324 -0.89 -14.00 -6.12
N GLU A 325 0.22 -14.62 -6.50
CA GLU A 325 1.52 -14.49 -5.86
C GLU A 325 2.45 -13.56 -6.67
N MET A 326 2.87 -12.45 -6.05
CA MET A 326 3.53 -11.34 -6.78
C MET A 326 4.84 -11.74 -7.46
N SER A 327 5.62 -12.65 -6.86
CA SER A 327 6.89 -13.11 -7.47
C SER A 327 6.66 -13.92 -8.75
N TYR A 328 5.56 -14.68 -8.84
CA TYR A 328 5.18 -15.31 -10.11
C TYR A 328 4.77 -14.27 -11.15
N LEU A 329 3.96 -13.29 -10.76
CA LEU A 329 3.54 -12.18 -11.62
C LEU A 329 4.74 -11.39 -12.15
N HIS A 330 5.67 -10.96 -11.29
CA HIS A 330 6.86 -10.23 -11.70
C HIS A 330 7.77 -11.08 -12.60
N GLY A 331 7.95 -12.37 -12.30
CA GLY A 331 8.69 -13.27 -13.16
C GLY A 331 8.05 -13.42 -14.55
N ALA A 332 6.72 -13.51 -14.62
CA ALA A 332 5.97 -13.56 -15.87
C ALA A 332 6.12 -12.24 -16.65
N MET A 333 6.04 -11.08 -15.98
CA MET A 333 6.28 -9.77 -16.60
C MET A 333 7.70 -9.66 -17.18
N THR A 334 8.71 -10.12 -16.45
CA THR A 334 10.10 -10.19 -16.91
C THR A 334 10.24 -11.11 -18.12
N TYR A 335 9.56 -12.27 -18.12
CA TYR A 335 9.60 -13.23 -19.23
C TYR A 335 8.89 -12.70 -20.48
N VAL A 336 7.75 -12.04 -20.33
CA VAL A 336 7.00 -11.42 -21.43
C VAL A 336 7.78 -10.24 -22.04
N SER A 337 8.47 -9.46 -21.21
CA SER A 337 9.17 -8.24 -21.63
C SER A 337 10.61 -8.49 -22.11
N THR A 338 11.08 -9.75 -22.10
CA THR A 338 12.46 -10.08 -22.46
C THR A 338 12.72 -10.00 -23.96
N ARG A 339 13.96 -9.64 -24.34
CA ARG A 339 14.44 -9.73 -25.73
C ARG A 339 14.98 -11.12 -26.08
N GLN A 340 15.09 -12.01 -25.09
CA GLN A 340 15.53 -13.38 -25.32
C GLN A 340 14.44 -14.19 -26.04
N LYS A 341 14.83 -15.32 -26.66
CA LYS A 341 13.86 -16.22 -27.29
C LYS A 341 12.97 -16.86 -26.21
N VAL A 342 11.66 -16.85 -26.40
CA VAL A 342 10.70 -17.41 -25.43
C VAL A 342 9.88 -18.56 -26.04
N ASP A 343 9.29 -19.40 -25.18
CA ASP A 343 8.24 -20.35 -25.56
C ASP A 343 6.95 -19.54 -25.81
N MET A 344 6.49 -19.55 -27.06
CA MET A 344 5.36 -18.71 -27.48
C MET A 344 4.05 -19.12 -26.79
N GLU A 345 3.84 -20.40 -26.51
CA GLU A 345 2.60 -20.84 -25.84
C GLU A 345 2.58 -20.39 -24.38
N LEU A 346 3.71 -20.45 -23.68
CA LEU A 346 3.82 -19.94 -22.31
C LEU A 346 3.67 -18.41 -22.27
N CYS A 347 4.28 -17.70 -23.21
CA CYS A 347 4.13 -16.25 -23.33
C CYS A 347 2.68 -15.85 -23.62
N THR A 348 2.01 -16.51 -24.57
CA THR A 348 0.58 -16.31 -24.85
C THR A 348 -0.28 -16.57 -23.62
N PHE A 349 -0.01 -17.65 -22.88
CA PHE A 349 -0.72 -17.93 -21.63
C PHE A 349 -0.60 -16.78 -20.60
N PHE A 350 0.60 -16.23 -20.40
CA PHE A 350 0.78 -15.09 -19.48
C PHE A 350 0.03 -13.84 -19.97
N MET A 351 0.14 -13.52 -21.26
CA MET A 351 -0.55 -12.37 -21.87
C MET A 351 -2.08 -12.46 -21.74
N ASP A 352 -2.66 -13.61 -22.09
CA ASP A 352 -4.10 -13.85 -22.02
C ASP A 352 -4.60 -13.78 -20.58
N THR A 353 -3.82 -14.30 -19.63
CA THR A 353 -4.17 -14.25 -18.20
C THR A 353 -4.10 -12.82 -17.65
N LEU A 354 -3.07 -12.04 -18.01
CA LEU A 354 -2.96 -10.63 -17.64
C LEU A 354 -4.15 -9.83 -18.19
N MET A 355 -4.57 -10.11 -19.44
CA MET A 355 -5.71 -9.44 -20.08
C MET A 355 -7.00 -9.75 -19.36
N THR A 356 -7.26 -11.03 -19.11
CA THR A 356 -8.43 -11.49 -18.37
C THR A 356 -8.49 -10.86 -16.98
N GLN A 357 -7.36 -10.78 -16.28
CA GLN A 357 -7.29 -10.14 -14.96
C GLN A 357 -7.56 -8.64 -15.01
N GLY A 358 -7.01 -7.94 -16.00
CA GLY A 358 -7.31 -6.52 -16.21
C GLY A 358 -8.80 -6.29 -16.46
N GLU A 359 -9.41 -7.11 -17.31
CA GLU A 359 -10.85 -7.10 -17.59
C GLU A 359 -11.67 -7.39 -16.33
N ASP A 360 -11.36 -8.47 -15.60
CA ASP A 360 -12.05 -8.87 -14.37
C ASP A 360 -12.03 -7.75 -13.32
N VAL A 361 -10.85 -7.20 -13.03
CA VAL A 361 -10.69 -6.10 -12.05
C VAL A 361 -11.45 -4.86 -12.52
N SER A 362 -11.30 -4.47 -13.78
CA SER A 362 -12.00 -3.30 -14.35
C SER A 362 -13.52 -3.50 -14.44
N GLY A 363 -14.01 -4.74 -14.49
CA GLY A 363 -15.43 -5.05 -14.54
C GLY A 363 -16.13 -4.98 -13.17
N VAL A 364 -15.37 -5.13 -12.08
CA VAL A 364 -15.93 -5.19 -10.71
C VAL A 364 -15.44 -4.08 -9.77
N TYR A 365 -14.54 -3.19 -10.22
CA TYR A 365 -13.92 -2.18 -9.36
C TYR A 365 -14.94 -1.30 -8.63
N GLU A 366 -16.05 -0.91 -9.27
CA GLU A 366 -17.11 -0.10 -8.64
C GLU A 366 -17.74 -0.80 -7.44
N GLU A 367 -17.94 -2.12 -7.51
CA GLU A 367 -18.41 -2.91 -6.37
C GLU A 367 -17.35 -2.99 -5.27
N MET A 368 -16.07 -3.12 -5.66
CA MET A 368 -14.95 -3.19 -4.72
C MET A 368 -14.82 -1.92 -3.89
N ILE A 369 -15.00 -0.74 -4.48
CA ILE A 369 -14.80 0.56 -3.81
C ILE A 369 -16.08 1.31 -3.48
N HIS A 370 -17.25 0.67 -3.60
CA HIS A 370 -18.54 1.34 -3.40
C HIS A 370 -18.59 2.06 -2.03
N PRO A 371 -19.04 3.33 -1.96
CA PRO A 371 -18.98 4.16 -0.75
C PRO A 371 -19.88 3.72 0.43
N VAL A 372 -20.60 2.61 0.28
CA VAL A 372 -21.55 2.08 1.27
C VAL A 372 -21.39 0.57 1.40
N THR A 373 -21.31 -0.13 0.26
CA THR A 373 -21.27 -1.59 0.20
C THR A 373 -20.00 -2.14 -0.41
N ALA A 374 -18.86 -1.45 -0.24
CA ALA A 374 -17.56 -1.89 -0.74
C ALA A 374 -17.33 -3.38 -0.49
N ARG A 375 -17.01 -4.13 -1.55
CA ARG A 375 -16.74 -5.57 -1.53
C ARG A 375 -15.27 -5.82 -1.85
N ASN A 376 -14.42 -5.58 -0.88
CA ASN A 376 -12.98 -5.87 -0.94
C ASN A 376 -12.52 -6.53 0.38
N ASN A 377 -11.32 -7.11 0.37
CA ASN A 377 -10.72 -7.74 1.55
C ASN A 377 -9.74 -6.81 2.28
N GLY A 378 -9.90 -5.49 2.15
CA GLY A 378 -9.07 -4.47 2.79
C GLY A 378 -8.01 -3.85 1.88
N ALA A 379 -7.16 -3.00 2.47
CA ALA A 379 -6.20 -2.19 1.73
C ALA A 379 -5.16 -3.02 0.95
N ALA A 380 -4.64 -4.09 1.57
CA ALA A 380 -3.67 -4.97 0.92
C ALA A 380 -4.22 -5.68 -0.33
N ASP A 381 -5.51 -6.06 -0.29
CA ASP A 381 -6.22 -6.68 -1.41
C ASP A 381 -6.37 -5.70 -2.58
N LEU A 382 -6.82 -4.48 -2.30
CA LEU A 382 -6.93 -3.42 -3.31
C LEU A 382 -5.58 -3.03 -3.91
N LEU A 383 -4.51 -2.95 -3.10
CA LEU A 383 -3.15 -2.72 -3.60
C LEU A 383 -2.68 -3.86 -4.51
N ALA A 384 -2.97 -5.10 -4.15
CA ALA A 384 -2.64 -6.25 -5.00
C ALA A 384 -3.41 -6.21 -6.33
N HIS A 385 -4.68 -5.78 -6.32
CA HIS A 385 -5.44 -5.54 -7.55
C HIS A 385 -4.87 -4.38 -8.37
N ALA A 386 -4.44 -3.29 -7.74
CA ALA A 386 -3.78 -2.16 -8.41
C ALA A 386 -2.47 -2.60 -9.07
N GLU A 387 -1.65 -3.41 -8.40
CA GLU A 387 -0.38 -3.93 -8.94
C GLU A 387 -0.60 -4.86 -10.14
N ARG A 388 -1.60 -5.76 -10.07
CA ARG A 388 -2.00 -6.60 -11.20
C ARG A 388 -2.49 -5.78 -12.39
N LEU A 389 -3.28 -4.75 -12.11
CA LEU A 389 -3.81 -3.86 -13.13
C LEU A 389 -2.71 -3.00 -13.76
N ALA A 390 -1.70 -2.58 -12.98
CA ALA A 390 -0.51 -1.91 -13.48
C ALA A 390 0.31 -2.82 -14.41
N CYS A 391 0.50 -4.09 -14.03
CA CYS A 391 1.15 -5.09 -14.89
C CYS A 391 0.41 -5.26 -16.23
N ALA A 392 -0.92 -5.43 -16.18
CA ALA A 392 -1.74 -5.54 -17.38
C ALA A 392 -1.65 -4.26 -18.23
N ASN A 393 -1.70 -3.08 -17.59
CA ASN A 393 -1.64 -1.82 -18.29
C ASN A 393 -0.29 -1.55 -18.97
N TYR A 394 0.82 -1.91 -18.33
CA TYR A 394 2.16 -1.76 -18.93
C TYR A 394 2.27 -2.50 -20.27
N VAL A 395 1.61 -3.66 -20.37
CA VAL A 395 1.61 -4.49 -21.58
C VAL A 395 0.57 -4.03 -22.61
N MET A 396 -0.61 -3.62 -22.17
CA MET A 396 -1.76 -3.36 -23.04
C MET A 396 -2.00 -1.89 -23.38
N ASN A 397 -1.44 -0.97 -22.59
CA ASN A 397 -1.62 0.48 -22.69
C ASN A 397 -3.11 0.90 -22.77
N ASN A 398 -3.89 0.55 -21.75
CA ASN A 398 -5.32 0.83 -21.66
C ASN A 398 -5.64 1.98 -20.70
N TYR A 399 -6.13 3.10 -21.24
CA TYR A 399 -6.51 4.29 -20.48
C TYR A 399 -7.51 4.03 -19.35
N GLN A 400 -8.42 3.07 -19.50
CA GLN A 400 -9.40 2.74 -18.45
C GLN A 400 -8.74 2.19 -17.18
N TYR A 401 -7.63 1.45 -17.34
CA TYR A 401 -6.92 0.86 -16.21
C TYR A 401 -6.28 1.93 -15.33
N ASN A 402 -5.75 3.00 -15.94
CA ASN A 402 -5.23 4.15 -15.21
C ASN A 402 -6.30 4.82 -14.34
N HIS A 403 -7.51 4.99 -14.88
CA HIS A 403 -8.63 5.53 -14.11
C HIS A 403 -8.98 4.63 -12.92
N VAL A 404 -9.12 3.32 -13.13
CA VAL A 404 -9.44 2.38 -12.03
C VAL A 404 -8.35 2.39 -10.95
N MET A 405 -7.08 2.47 -11.34
CA MET A 405 -5.95 2.60 -10.42
C MET A 405 -6.00 3.90 -9.60
N GLU A 406 -6.32 5.03 -10.22
CA GLU A 406 -6.53 6.32 -9.54
C GLU A 406 -7.71 6.24 -8.55
N GLU A 407 -8.80 5.57 -8.94
CA GLU A 407 -9.96 5.37 -8.08
C GLU A 407 -9.65 4.47 -6.86
N PHE A 408 -8.80 3.45 -7.04
CA PHE A 408 -8.24 2.66 -5.94
C PHE A 408 -7.35 3.50 -5.03
N LEU A 409 -6.49 4.36 -5.57
CA LEU A 409 -5.69 5.29 -4.77
C LEU A 409 -6.59 6.17 -3.91
N HIS A 410 -7.59 6.83 -4.51
CA HIS A 410 -8.52 7.67 -3.77
C HIS A 410 -9.26 6.91 -2.67
N TYR A 411 -9.70 5.68 -2.94
CA TYR A 411 -10.32 4.84 -1.92
C TYR A 411 -9.34 4.55 -0.78
N LEU A 412 -8.10 4.18 -1.10
CA LEU A 412 -7.06 3.90 -0.11
C LEU A 412 -6.69 5.13 0.72
N ARG A 413 -6.83 6.33 0.17
CA ARG A 413 -6.50 7.61 0.83
C ARG A 413 -7.65 8.28 1.58
N GLY A 414 -8.79 7.62 1.77
CA GLY A 414 -9.89 8.15 2.58
C GLY A 414 -11.22 8.25 1.86
N ARG A 415 -11.29 8.04 0.55
CA ARG A 415 -12.56 7.96 -0.19
C ARG A 415 -13.20 6.57 -0.05
N ASN A 416 -13.26 6.07 1.19
CA ASN A 416 -13.79 4.75 1.54
C ASN A 416 -14.91 4.86 2.57
N THR A 417 -15.57 3.73 2.83
CA THR A 417 -16.74 3.63 3.71
C THR A 417 -16.50 4.15 5.14
N GLN A 418 -15.24 4.29 5.58
CA GLN A 418 -14.90 4.74 6.92
C GLN A 418 -14.26 6.14 6.94
N SER A 419 -14.03 6.77 5.78
CA SER A 419 -13.26 8.00 5.66
C SER A 419 -11.87 7.91 6.30
N VAL A 420 -11.21 6.75 6.19
CA VAL A 420 -9.90 6.47 6.81
C VAL A 420 -8.80 6.49 5.76
N ASP A 421 -7.72 7.19 6.01
CA ASP A 421 -6.51 7.07 5.19
C ASP A 421 -5.75 5.78 5.56
N PHE A 422 -5.68 4.83 4.63
CA PHE A 422 -4.94 3.57 4.79
C PHE A 422 -3.46 3.70 4.43
N TYR A 423 -3.01 4.89 4.01
CA TYR A 423 -1.60 5.13 3.80
C TYR A 423 -0.87 5.32 5.13
N THR A 424 0.00 4.37 5.46
CA THR A 424 0.69 4.33 6.75
C THR A 424 2.06 5.00 6.67
N SER A 425 2.68 5.22 7.84
CA SER A 425 4.09 5.62 7.93
C SER A 425 5.06 4.44 7.76
N ASP A 426 4.56 3.21 7.68
CA ASP A 426 5.38 2.02 7.52
C ASP A 426 5.93 1.93 6.09
N MET A 427 7.25 1.86 5.98
CA MET A 427 7.93 1.94 4.68
C MET A 427 7.57 0.74 3.78
N GLY A 428 7.51 -0.47 4.32
CA GLY A 428 7.17 -1.68 3.55
C GLY A 428 5.72 -1.69 3.05
N GLU A 429 4.82 -0.97 3.72
CA GLU A 429 3.47 -0.72 3.21
C GLU A 429 3.44 0.42 2.18
N LYS A 430 4.28 1.46 2.31
CA LYS A 430 4.36 2.57 1.34
C LYS A 430 4.90 2.13 -0.02
N THR A 431 5.90 1.25 -0.06
CA THR A 431 6.50 0.77 -1.32
C THR A 431 5.50 0.01 -2.20
N LYS A 432 4.42 -0.54 -1.62
CA LYS A 432 3.32 -1.15 -2.39
C LYS A 432 2.57 -0.14 -3.26
N TYR A 433 2.62 1.16 -2.92
CA TYR A 433 2.06 2.24 -3.75
C TYR A 433 3.01 2.69 -4.86
N LEU A 434 4.27 2.22 -4.88
CA LEU A 434 5.29 2.74 -5.78
C LEU A 434 4.91 2.56 -7.25
N ILE A 435 4.56 1.34 -7.66
CA ILE A 435 4.20 1.01 -9.05
C ILE A 435 2.94 1.79 -9.47
N LEU A 436 1.98 1.95 -8.57
CA LEU A 436 0.77 2.73 -8.81
C LEU A 436 1.09 4.21 -9.04
N LEU A 437 1.90 4.82 -8.16
CA LEU A 437 2.25 6.23 -8.26
C LEU A 437 3.16 6.53 -9.45
N THR A 438 4.13 5.66 -9.76
CA THR A 438 5.02 5.83 -10.92
C THR A 438 4.21 5.84 -12.20
N GLN A 439 3.22 4.96 -12.32
CA GLN A 439 2.34 4.93 -13.47
C GLN A 439 1.45 6.18 -13.56
N LEU A 440 0.84 6.63 -12.46
CA LEU A 440 0.03 7.85 -12.46
C LEU A 440 0.84 9.12 -12.78
N VAL A 441 2.13 9.14 -12.45
CA VAL A 441 3.07 10.19 -12.83
C VAL A 441 3.43 10.09 -14.31
N ALA A 442 3.82 8.89 -14.79
CA ALA A 442 4.28 8.68 -16.16
C ALA A 442 3.16 8.84 -17.21
N VAL A 443 1.92 8.48 -16.88
CA VAL A 443 0.77 8.57 -17.81
C VAL A 443 0.29 10.01 -18.04
N LYS A 444 0.78 10.99 -17.25
CA LYS A 444 0.42 12.41 -17.36
C LYS A 444 0.64 12.97 -18.77
N ASP A 445 1.52 12.36 -19.56
CA ASP A 445 1.82 12.76 -20.94
C ASP A 445 0.80 12.29 -21.99
N ASN A 446 -0.06 11.31 -21.69
CA ASN A 446 -1.01 10.74 -22.66
C ASN A 446 -2.45 11.29 -22.56
N LEU A 447 -2.74 12.20 -21.63
CA LEU A 447 -4.05 12.85 -21.51
C LEU A 447 -4.14 14.17 -22.30
N GLY A 448 -3.12 14.46 -23.11
CA GLY A 448 -3.00 15.67 -23.94
C GLY A 448 -3.24 15.48 -25.45
N GLU A 449 -3.59 14.27 -25.92
CA GLU A 449 -3.93 14.00 -27.33
C GLU A 449 -5.41 13.64 -27.54
#